data_AF-A0A367ZSP6-F1
#
_entry.id   AF-A0A367ZSP6-F1
#
_cell.length_a   1.000
_cell.length_b   1.000
_cell.length_c   1.000
_cell.angle_alpha   90.00
_cell.angle_beta   90.00
_cell.angle_gamma   90.00
#
_symmetry.space_group_name_H-M   'P 1'
#
loop_
_entity.id
_entity.type
_entity.pdbx_description
1 polymer ?
#
loop_
_entity_poly.entity_id
_entity_poly.type
_entity_poly.pdbx_seq_one_letter_code
_entity_poly.pdbx_strand_id
1 'polypeptide(L)'
;MSEPTATRPAALSRDDRNPGEKPGFDVPWGGSIRSSLAGAGRRSRVGFSLIELMVTLIILSVIIVFAIQEYEQHIVAAKAARARNDLEDLAKAVRLYNIREEKPFEIGTFTAQYLGTFVGTYLETAPPLDPWGKPYLHAPELGVIYSCGPNLVDETTNFAGKSDDLVYHYLPADFYVTRAEYVDANRNGQIDMGDEVEISFSRPARMEGVSLFDFRTVNPENAFGSAKVVAPAKGRSLKIFFGPPLPPRIKIGETKIQVFYDIQSVVDFSSPPMPLKSLEDVVIQRKRM
;
A
#
# COMPACT_ATOMS: atom_id res chain seq x y z
N MET A 1 -41.49 44.05 48.35
CA MET A 1 -42.79 43.47 48.72
C MET A 1 -43.34 42.76 47.48
N SER A 2 -43.60 41.46 47.41
CA SER A 2 -43.62 40.37 48.37
C SER A 2 -43.74 39.07 47.55
N GLU A 3 -42.99 38.02 47.88
CA GLU A 3 -43.44 36.62 47.70
C GLU A 3 -44.68 36.36 48.59
N PRO A 4 -45.48 35.26 48.44
CA PRO A 4 -45.05 33.88 48.11
C PRO A 4 -46.09 33.01 47.34
N THR A 5 -45.72 31.76 47.00
CA THR A 5 -46.34 30.51 47.51
C THR A 5 -45.88 29.28 46.72
N ALA A 6 -45.45 28.27 47.48
CA ALA A 6 -44.79 27.05 47.08
C ALA A 6 -45.74 25.93 46.61
N THR A 7 -45.21 24.99 45.83
CA THR A 7 -45.70 23.61 45.78
C THR A 7 -44.51 22.66 45.59
N ARG A 8 -44.28 21.77 46.57
CA ARG A 8 -43.33 20.63 46.56
C ARG A 8 -43.96 19.44 45.80
N PRO A 9 -43.16 18.50 45.25
CA PRO A 9 -42.90 17.28 46.03
C PRO A 9 -41.52 16.61 45.87
N ALA A 10 -41.26 15.71 46.84
CA ALA A 10 -40.46 14.48 46.84
C ALA A 10 -38.93 14.57 46.60
N ALA A 11 -38.10 14.57 47.64
CA ALA A 11 -37.62 13.39 48.39
C ALA A 11 -36.57 12.56 47.62
N LEU A 12 -35.36 13.13 47.49
CA LEU A 12 -34.13 12.39 47.19
C LEU A 12 -33.53 11.88 48.51
N SER A 13 -33.54 10.57 48.66
CA SER A 13 -32.86 9.83 49.71
C SER A 13 -31.35 10.03 49.58
N ARG A 14 -30.72 10.50 50.66
CA ARG A 14 -29.27 10.64 50.80
C ARG A 14 -28.68 9.23 50.98
N ASP A 15 -27.86 8.83 50.02
CA ASP A 15 -26.97 7.67 50.14
C ASP A 15 -25.57 8.21 50.51
N ASP A 16 -25.26 8.15 51.80
CA ASP A 16 -23.98 8.54 52.37
C ASP A 16 -22.91 7.49 52.00
N ARG A 17 -22.23 7.69 50.87
CA ARG A 17 -21.04 6.91 50.51
C ARG A 17 -19.76 7.63 50.94
N ASN A 18 -19.24 7.17 52.07
CA ASN A 18 -17.90 7.43 52.58
C ASN A 18 -16.83 6.88 51.61
N PRO A 19 -15.83 7.66 51.16
CA PRO A 19 -14.79 7.18 50.24
C PRO A 19 -13.57 6.73 51.04
N GLY A 20 -13.41 5.43 51.28
CA GLY A 20 -12.26 4.98 52.08
C GLY A 20 -12.09 3.50 52.34
N GLU A 21 -12.47 2.60 51.44
CA GLU A 21 -12.21 1.17 51.65
C GLU A 21 -11.81 0.49 50.33
N LYS A 22 -10.54 0.08 50.24
CA LYS A 22 -10.06 -0.80 49.16
C LYS A 22 -10.55 -2.21 49.47
N PRO A 23 -11.07 -2.98 48.50
CA PRO A 23 -11.40 -4.38 48.74
C PRO A 23 -10.10 -5.17 48.97
N GLY A 24 -9.93 -5.65 50.20
CA GLY A 24 -8.93 -6.65 50.55
C GLY A 24 -9.21 -7.94 49.80
N PHE A 25 -8.21 -8.47 49.13
CA PHE A 25 -8.26 -9.76 48.45
C PHE A 25 -7.97 -10.84 49.50
N ASP A 26 -9.02 -11.36 50.14
CA ASP A 26 -8.92 -12.44 51.13
C ASP A 26 -8.67 -13.78 50.43
N VAL A 27 -7.43 -14.27 50.53
CA VAL A 27 -7.06 -15.62 50.07
C VAL A 27 -7.20 -16.60 51.25
N PRO A 28 -7.99 -17.68 51.13
CA PRO A 28 -8.21 -18.61 52.24
C PRO A 28 -7.21 -19.76 52.17
N TRP A 29 -6.06 -19.63 52.84
CA TRP A 29 -5.17 -20.76 53.10
C TRP A 29 -4.70 -20.73 54.55
N GLY A 30 -5.54 -21.23 55.44
CA GLY A 30 -5.26 -21.46 56.86
C GLY A 30 -5.57 -22.90 57.26
N GLY A 31 -4.81 -23.86 56.72
CA GLY A 31 -4.84 -25.26 57.14
C GLY A 31 -3.70 -25.56 58.09
N SER A 32 -3.98 -25.66 59.39
CA SER A 32 -3.04 -26.10 60.42
C SER A 32 -2.63 -27.55 60.21
N ILE A 33 -1.36 -27.80 59.85
CA ILE A 33 -0.77 -29.14 59.91
C ILE A 33 0.25 -29.20 61.04
N ARG A 34 -0.05 -30.08 61.99
CA ARG A 34 0.70 -30.41 63.20
C ARG A 34 2.08 -30.97 62.86
N SER A 35 3.06 -30.59 63.67
CA SER A 35 4.35 -31.24 63.78
C SER A 35 4.22 -32.60 64.47
N SER A 36 4.86 -33.65 63.93
CA SER A 36 5.71 -34.55 64.72
C SER A 36 6.52 -35.52 63.84
N LEU A 37 7.81 -35.56 64.14
CA LEU A 37 8.77 -36.68 64.09
C LEU A 37 9.34 -37.13 62.73
N ALA A 38 10.56 -36.63 62.50
CA ALA A 38 11.78 -37.45 62.40
C ALA A 38 11.78 -38.60 61.39
N GLY A 39 11.96 -38.25 60.12
CA GLY A 39 12.83 -38.99 59.22
C GLY A 39 14.03 -38.11 58.90
N ALA A 40 15.13 -38.23 59.66
CA ALA A 40 16.40 -37.59 59.33
C ALA A 40 17.02 -38.29 58.10
N GLY A 41 16.37 -38.14 56.95
CA GLY A 41 17.02 -38.30 55.66
C GLY A 41 18.10 -37.23 55.60
N ARG A 42 19.35 -37.67 55.77
CA ARG A 42 20.55 -36.86 55.64
C ARG A 42 20.43 -36.14 54.29
N ARG A 43 19.96 -34.89 54.29
CA ARG A 43 20.08 -34.00 53.14
C ARG A 43 21.58 -33.85 52.96
N SER A 44 22.16 -34.67 52.10
CA SER A 44 23.46 -34.42 51.54
C SER A 44 23.37 -33.03 50.96
N ARG A 45 23.90 -32.05 51.68
CA ARG A 45 24.29 -30.78 51.09
C ARG A 45 25.40 -31.15 50.13
N VAL A 46 24.99 -31.54 48.92
CA VAL A 46 25.90 -31.71 47.79
C VAL A 46 26.37 -30.30 47.51
N GLY A 47 27.59 -29.99 47.94
CA GLY A 47 28.24 -28.73 47.61
C GLY A 47 28.51 -28.71 46.11
N PHE A 48 28.16 -27.59 45.47
CA PHE A 48 28.44 -27.37 44.05
C PHE A 48 29.95 -27.43 43.82
N SER A 49 30.40 -28.26 42.89
CA SER A 49 31.83 -28.36 42.59
C SER A 49 32.29 -27.15 41.78
N LEU A 50 33.50 -26.66 42.05
CA LEU A 50 34.09 -25.56 41.27
C LEU A 50 34.20 -25.94 39.77
N ILE A 51 34.47 -27.22 39.48
CA ILE A 51 34.53 -27.72 38.10
C ILE A 51 33.15 -27.75 37.44
N GLU A 52 32.09 -27.97 38.21
CA GLU A 52 30.70 -28.02 37.70
C GLU A 52 30.27 -26.63 37.25
N LEU A 53 30.63 -25.60 38.02
CA LEU A 53 30.46 -24.19 37.65
C LEU A 53 31.29 -23.83 36.42
N MET A 54 32.56 -24.26 36.36
CA MET A 54 33.42 -23.95 35.20
C MET A 54 32.85 -24.55 33.90
N VAL A 55 32.48 -25.83 33.92
CA VAL A 55 31.94 -26.51 32.73
C VAL A 55 30.59 -25.89 32.32
N THR A 56 29.71 -25.55 33.26
CA THR A 56 28.44 -24.89 32.91
C THR A 56 28.66 -23.52 32.29
N LEU A 57 29.58 -22.71 32.82
CA LEU A 57 29.88 -21.40 32.23
C LEU A 57 30.47 -21.55 30.83
N ILE A 58 31.34 -22.54 30.59
CA ILE A 58 31.88 -22.82 29.25
C ILE A 58 30.75 -23.17 28.27
N ILE A 59 29.85 -24.08 28.65
CA ILE A 59 28.72 -24.49 27.80
C ILE A 59 27.77 -23.31 27.55
N LEU A 60 27.44 -22.52 28.59
CA LEU A 60 26.62 -21.32 28.47
C LEU A 60 27.27 -20.29 27.53
N SER A 61 28.58 -20.05 27.65
CA SER A 61 29.29 -19.14 26.76
C SER A 61 29.21 -19.57 25.30
N VAL A 62 29.38 -20.86 25.01
CA VAL A 62 29.25 -21.39 23.63
C VAL A 62 27.83 -21.21 23.09
N ILE A 63 26.80 -21.51 23.90
CA ILE A 63 25.40 -21.35 23.49
C ILE A 63 25.07 -19.88 23.21
N ILE A 64 25.52 -18.95 24.07
CA ILE A 64 25.25 -17.51 23.89
C ILE A 64 25.83 -17.00 22.57
N VAL A 65 27.06 -17.40 22.23
CA VAL A 65 27.71 -17.00 20.97
C VAL A 65 26.88 -17.43 19.76
N PHE A 66 26.38 -18.68 19.75
CA PHE A 66 25.55 -19.16 18.65
C PHE A 66 24.16 -18.49 18.62
N ALA A 67 23.54 -18.27 19.78
CA ALA A 67 22.20 -17.68 19.88
C ALA A 67 22.13 -16.24 19.37
N ILE A 68 23.18 -15.44 19.55
CA ILE A 68 23.21 -14.03 19.09
C ILE A 68 23.11 -13.95 17.57
N GLN A 69 23.84 -14.80 16.83
CA GLN A 69 23.90 -14.73 15.37
C GLN A 69 22.54 -15.05 14.72
N GLU A 70 21.84 -16.06 15.23
CA GLU A 70 20.52 -16.45 14.73
C GLU A 70 19.45 -15.40 15.11
N TYR A 71 19.55 -14.81 16.30
CA TYR A 71 18.58 -13.82 16.77
C TYR A 71 18.47 -12.61 15.83
N GLU A 72 19.59 -12.11 15.29
CA GLU A 72 19.58 -10.95 14.39
C GLU A 72 18.79 -11.23 13.10
N GLN A 73 18.97 -12.40 12.50
CA GLN A 73 18.27 -12.78 11.26
C GLN A 73 16.75 -12.90 11.49
N HIS A 74 16.34 -13.49 12.61
CA HIS A 74 14.94 -13.59 12.98
C HIS A 74 14.29 -12.22 13.19
N ILE A 75 14.99 -11.27 13.82
CA ILE A 75 14.48 -9.91 13.99
C ILE A 75 14.35 -9.20 12.64
N VAL A 76 15.35 -9.30 11.76
CA VAL A 76 15.28 -8.70 10.42
C VAL A 76 14.12 -9.28 9.61
N ALA A 77 13.95 -10.60 9.61
CA ALA A 77 12.85 -11.26 8.93
C ALA A 77 11.48 -10.86 9.52
N ALA A 78 11.36 -10.80 10.85
CA ALA A 78 10.14 -10.38 11.53
C ALA A 78 9.77 -8.92 11.23
N LYS A 79 10.76 -8.02 11.21
CA LYS A 79 10.59 -6.63 10.77
C LYS A 79 10.07 -6.58 9.33
N ALA A 80 10.76 -7.22 8.40
CA ALA A 80 10.36 -7.25 6.99
C ALA A 80 8.95 -7.87 6.79
N ALA A 81 8.61 -8.92 7.53
CA ALA A 81 7.27 -9.52 7.48
C ALA A 81 6.18 -8.56 7.98
N ARG A 82 6.43 -7.88 9.10
CA ARG A 82 5.51 -6.85 9.61
C ARG A 82 5.32 -5.71 8.60
N ALA A 83 6.41 -5.19 8.04
CA ALA A 83 6.35 -4.14 7.03
C ALA A 83 5.53 -4.56 5.80
N ARG A 84 5.72 -5.79 5.30
CA ARG A 84 4.92 -6.30 4.16
C ARG A 84 3.43 -6.36 4.45
N ASN A 85 3.05 -6.81 5.65
CA ASN A 85 1.63 -6.85 6.04
C ASN A 85 1.03 -5.44 6.11
N ASP A 86 1.74 -4.50 6.76
CA ASP A 86 1.29 -3.11 6.85
C ASP A 86 1.17 -2.47 5.45
N LEU A 87 2.14 -2.70 4.56
CA LEU A 87 2.12 -2.22 3.17
C LEU A 87 0.94 -2.77 2.37
N GLU A 88 0.63 -4.05 2.53
CA GLU A 88 -0.51 -4.70 1.86
C GLU A 88 -1.84 -4.06 2.30
N ASP A 89 -2.01 -3.81 3.59
CA ASP A 89 -3.22 -3.20 4.13
C ASP A 89 -3.39 -1.74 3.69
N LEU A 90 -2.29 -0.96 3.68
CA LEU A 90 -2.26 0.38 3.10
C LEU A 90 -2.63 0.36 1.60
N ALA A 91 -2.11 -0.61 0.84
CA ALA A 91 -2.38 -0.74 -0.58
C ALA A 91 -3.85 -1.08 -0.87
N LYS A 92 -4.47 -1.93 -0.04
CA LYS A 92 -5.92 -2.20 -0.12
C LYS A 92 -6.73 -0.93 0.09
N ALA A 93 -6.39 -0.14 1.11
CA ALA A 93 -7.07 1.12 1.40
C ALA A 93 -6.94 2.13 0.25
N VAL A 94 -5.74 2.29 -0.31
CA VAL A 94 -5.49 3.17 -1.47
C VAL A 94 -6.26 2.70 -2.71
N ARG A 95 -6.29 1.40 -2.99
CA ARG A 95 -7.10 0.86 -4.11
C ARG A 95 -8.58 1.15 -3.93
N LEU A 96 -9.10 0.97 -2.72
CA LEU A 96 -10.49 1.25 -2.41
C LEU A 96 -10.82 2.73 -2.61
N TYR A 97 -9.94 3.63 -2.15
CA TYR A 97 -10.05 5.07 -2.39
C TYR A 97 -10.09 5.40 -3.89
N ASN A 98 -9.12 4.88 -4.65
CA ASN A 98 -9.00 5.17 -6.09
C ASN A 98 -10.23 4.74 -6.87
N ILE A 99 -10.86 3.62 -6.47
CA ILE A 99 -12.08 3.12 -7.10
C ILE A 99 -13.30 3.97 -6.67
N ARG A 100 -13.43 4.26 -5.38
CA ARG A 100 -14.64 4.91 -4.83
C ARG A 100 -14.72 6.40 -5.14
N GLU A 101 -13.59 7.09 -5.10
CA GLU A 101 -13.52 8.52 -5.35
C GLU A 101 -13.24 8.85 -6.83
N GLU A 102 -13.01 7.82 -7.65
CA GLU A 102 -12.64 7.91 -9.07
C GLU A 102 -11.43 8.83 -9.36
N LYS A 103 -10.59 9.05 -8.35
CA LYS A 103 -9.38 9.88 -8.41
C LYS A 103 -8.20 9.18 -7.72
N PRO A 104 -6.97 9.37 -8.21
CA PRO A 104 -5.81 8.83 -7.53
C PRO A 104 -5.67 9.46 -6.15
N PHE A 105 -5.30 8.63 -5.18
CA PHE A 105 -4.78 9.09 -3.91
C PHE A 105 -3.43 9.79 -4.15
N GLU A 106 -3.20 10.97 -3.59
CA GLU A 106 -2.00 11.78 -3.91
C GLU A 106 -1.08 12.05 -2.71
N ILE A 107 -1.47 11.61 -1.50
CA ILE A 107 -0.67 11.84 -0.30
C ILE A 107 0.59 10.97 -0.37
N GLY A 108 1.76 11.58 -0.27
CA GLY A 108 3.06 10.89 -0.41
C GLY A 108 3.58 10.22 0.87
N THR A 109 3.04 10.55 2.04
CA THR A 109 3.51 10.00 3.32
C THR A 109 2.33 9.62 4.20
N PHE A 110 2.32 8.38 4.70
CA PHE A 110 1.29 7.86 5.58
C PHE A 110 1.51 8.30 7.03
N THR A 111 1.10 9.53 7.34
CA THR A 111 1.01 10.03 8.71
C THR A 111 -0.40 10.51 9.01
N ALA A 112 -0.82 10.40 10.27
CA ALA A 112 -2.12 10.86 10.72
C ALA A 112 -2.38 12.34 10.38
N GLN A 113 -1.33 13.17 10.35
CA GLN A 113 -1.42 14.59 10.02
C GLN A 113 -1.85 14.84 8.57
N TYR A 114 -1.36 14.04 7.61
CA TYR A 114 -1.68 14.24 6.20
C TYR A 114 -2.95 13.50 5.77
N LEU A 115 -3.24 12.36 6.40
CA LEU A 115 -4.31 11.46 5.97
C LEU A 115 -5.73 12.00 6.24
N GLY A 116 -5.90 12.86 7.24
CA GLY A 116 -7.21 13.46 7.55
C GLY A 116 -8.33 12.42 7.66
N THR A 117 -9.39 12.58 6.85
CA THR A 117 -10.57 11.68 6.83
C THR A 117 -10.32 10.32 6.17
N PHE A 118 -9.16 10.12 5.54
CA PHE A 118 -8.77 8.82 5.00
C PHE A 118 -8.68 7.78 6.12
N VAL A 119 -8.13 8.19 7.28
CA VAL A 119 -8.22 7.42 8.53
C VAL A 119 -9.65 7.52 9.05
N GLY A 120 -10.27 6.37 9.31
CA GLY A 120 -11.67 6.20 9.67
C GLY A 120 -12.58 5.84 8.50
N THR A 121 -12.25 6.25 7.26
CA THR A 121 -13.07 5.93 6.06
C THR A 121 -12.51 4.75 5.27
N TYR A 122 -11.18 4.73 5.08
CA TYR A 122 -10.47 3.73 4.28
C TYR A 122 -9.46 2.92 5.10
N LEU A 123 -8.97 3.49 6.21
CA LEU A 123 -8.15 2.79 7.21
C LEU A 123 -8.88 2.77 8.55
N GLU A 124 -8.87 1.63 9.24
CA GLU A 124 -9.52 1.51 10.56
C GLU A 124 -8.78 2.32 11.63
N THR A 125 -7.45 2.27 11.62
CA THR A 125 -6.59 2.97 12.58
C THR A 125 -5.57 3.85 11.84
N ALA A 126 -5.01 4.81 12.56
CA ALA A 126 -3.87 5.56 12.04
C ALA A 126 -2.73 4.59 11.66
N PRO A 127 -2.06 4.80 10.53
CA PRO A 127 -1.01 3.89 10.11
C PRO A 127 0.17 3.93 11.09
N PRO A 128 0.75 2.76 11.41
CA PRO A 128 1.93 2.71 12.26
C PRO A 128 3.16 3.24 11.51
N LEU A 129 4.21 3.52 12.27
CA LEU A 129 5.55 3.65 11.70
C LEU A 129 6.04 2.26 11.25
N ASP A 130 6.89 2.25 10.24
CA ASP A 130 7.57 1.04 9.81
C ASP A 130 8.49 0.48 10.92
N PRO A 131 8.96 -0.77 10.80
CA PRO A 131 9.80 -1.41 11.81
C PRO A 131 11.18 -0.77 12.05
N TRP A 132 11.54 0.23 11.23
CA TRP A 132 12.78 1.00 11.34
C TRP A 132 12.54 2.44 11.80
N GLY A 133 11.28 2.83 12.02
CA GLY A 133 10.88 4.10 12.62
C GLY A 133 10.51 5.21 11.63
N LYS A 134 10.39 4.90 10.33
CA LYS A 134 9.94 5.84 9.29
C LYS A 134 8.46 5.65 8.97
N PRO A 135 7.72 6.72 8.61
CA PRO A 135 6.41 6.55 8.02
C PRO A 135 6.52 5.85 6.66
N TYR A 136 5.52 5.03 6.32
CA TYR A 136 5.40 4.48 4.97
C TYR A 136 5.20 5.61 3.95
N LEU A 137 5.76 5.40 2.76
CA LEU A 137 5.73 6.36 1.65
C LEU A 137 4.87 5.84 0.50
N HIS A 138 4.39 6.77 -0.30
CA HIS A 138 3.49 6.51 -1.41
C HIS A 138 3.94 7.27 -2.64
N ALA A 139 4.06 6.55 -3.76
CA ALA A 139 4.39 7.14 -5.06
C ALA A 139 3.23 6.86 -6.04
N PRO A 140 2.28 7.81 -6.20
CA PRO A 140 1.08 7.61 -7.02
C PRO A 140 1.40 7.37 -8.50
N GLU A 141 2.47 7.99 -9.00
CA GLU A 141 2.94 7.86 -10.38
C GLU A 141 3.50 6.47 -10.68
N LEU A 142 4.10 5.83 -9.68
CA LEU A 142 4.63 4.48 -9.80
C LEU A 142 3.59 3.43 -9.44
N GLY A 143 2.54 3.82 -8.72
CA GLY A 143 1.52 2.91 -8.24
C GLY A 143 2.00 2.04 -7.09
N VAL A 144 2.87 2.58 -6.23
CA VAL A 144 3.51 1.83 -5.15
C VAL A 144 3.38 2.51 -3.80
N ILE A 145 3.37 1.68 -2.77
CA ILE A 145 3.56 2.06 -1.37
C ILE A 145 4.81 1.33 -0.90
N TYR A 146 5.67 1.99 -0.13
CA TYR A 146 6.95 1.41 0.25
C TYR A 146 7.43 1.90 1.62
N SER A 147 8.36 1.14 2.19
CA SER A 147 9.17 1.52 3.36
C SER A 147 10.62 1.67 2.91
N CYS A 148 11.32 2.67 3.45
CA CYS A 148 12.74 2.93 3.19
C CYS A 148 13.71 1.89 3.79
N GLY A 149 13.17 0.79 4.34
CA GLY A 149 13.96 -0.29 4.88
C GLY A 149 14.93 0.09 6.01
N PRO A 150 15.94 -0.76 6.27
CA PRO A 150 16.95 -0.54 7.30
C PRO A 150 17.82 0.71 7.14
N ASN A 151 18.15 1.12 5.91
CA ASN A 151 19.04 2.26 5.67
C ASN A 151 18.34 3.63 5.83
N LEU A 152 17.00 3.65 5.87
CA LEU A 152 16.15 4.83 6.03
C LEU A 152 16.20 5.84 4.85
N VAL A 153 16.70 5.41 3.69
CA VAL A 153 16.86 6.22 2.48
C VAL A 153 15.79 5.80 1.47
N ASP A 154 15.12 6.76 0.84
CA ASP A 154 14.21 6.47 -0.28
C ASP A 154 15.02 6.26 -1.56
N GLU A 155 15.14 4.99 -1.93
CA GLU A 155 15.80 4.55 -3.15
C GLU A 155 14.78 4.17 -4.23
N THR A 156 13.54 3.83 -3.85
CA THR A 156 12.43 3.50 -4.75
C THR A 156 12.15 4.60 -5.78
N THR A 157 12.21 5.88 -5.36
CA THR A 157 11.91 6.99 -6.28
C THR A 157 13.15 7.69 -6.83
N ASN A 158 14.30 7.57 -6.16
CA ASN A 158 15.47 8.41 -6.43
C ASN A 158 16.69 7.64 -6.96
N PHE A 159 16.71 6.31 -6.91
CA PHE A 159 17.91 5.53 -7.20
C PHE A 159 17.67 4.41 -8.22
N ALA A 160 18.45 4.41 -9.30
CA ALA A 160 18.48 3.34 -10.27
C ALA A 160 19.50 2.26 -9.83
N GLY A 161 19.10 1.35 -8.92
CA GLY A 161 19.99 0.30 -8.45
C GLY A 161 19.39 -0.68 -7.46
N LYS A 162 20.26 -1.44 -6.77
CA LYS A 162 19.82 -2.32 -5.68
C LYS A 162 19.31 -1.45 -4.55
N SER A 163 18.12 -1.77 -4.08
CA SER A 163 17.50 -1.12 -2.93
C SER A 163 17.14 -2.12 -1.85
N ASP A 164 17.20 -1.69 -0.59
CA ASP A 164 16.65 -2.40 0.57
C ASP A 164 15.20 -2.00 0.90
N ASP A 165 14.62 -1.10 0.10
CA ASP A 165 13.23 -0.68 0.22
C ASP A 165 12.29 -1.87 0.05
N LEU A 166 11.26 -1.90 0.89
CA LEU A 166 10.16 -2.86 0.75
C LEU A 166 9.04 -2.18 -0.02
N VAL A 167 8.84 -2.61 -1.26
CA VAL A 167 7.88 -2.02 -2.19
C VAL A 167 6.68 -2.95 -2.38
N TYR A 168 5.48 -2.37 -2.31
CA TYR A 168 4.23 -3.03 -2.65
C TYR A 168 3.55 -2.31 -3.80
N HIS A 169 3.28 -3.04 -4.88
CA HIS A 169 2.63 -2.52 -6.09
C HIS A 169 1.11 -2.68 -6.01
N TYR A 170 0.38 -1.57 -6.08
CA TYR A 170 -1.08 -1.59 -6.19
C TYR A 170 -1.59 -1.27 -7.61
N LEU A 171 -0.70 -0.76 -8.48
CA LEU A 171 -0.86 -0.78 -9.94
C LEU A 171 0.08 -1.83 -10.56
N PRO A 172 -0.15 -2.27 -11.80
CA PRO A 172 0.73 -3.21 -12.47
C PRO A 172 2.19 -2.70 -12.52
N ALA A 173 3.14 -3.59 -12.23
CA ALA A 173 4.56 -3.27 -12.25
C ALA A 173 5.07 -2.97 -13.68
N ASP A 174 4.55 -3.70 -14.67
CA ASP A 174 4.84 -3.46 -16.08
C ASP A 174 4.07 -2.25 -16.62
N PHE A 175 4.73 -1.51 -17.51
CA PHE A 175 4.15 -0.35 -18.18
C PHE A 175 3.68 -0.70 -19.61
N TYR A 176 2.37 -0.73 -19.82
CA TYR A 176 1.73 -1.14 -21.08
C TYR A 176 0.36 -0.49 -21.30
N VAL A 177 -0.19 -0.63 -22.51
CA VAL A 177 -1.53 -0.16 -22.86
C VAL A 177 -2.57 -1.09 -22.25
N THR A 178 -3.48 -0.54 -21.45
CA THR A 178 -4.56 -1.32 -20.82
C THR A 178 -5.84 -1.33 -21.64
N ARG A 179 -6.16 -0.20 -22.28
CA ARG A 179 -7.40 -0.05 -23.06
C ARG A 179 -7.18 0.86 -24.27
N ALA A 180 -7.95 0.57 -25.30
CA ALA A 180 -8.15 1.45 -26.46
C ALA A 180 -9.65 1.59 -26.68
N GLU A 181 -10.18 2.79 -26.48
CA GLU A 181 -11.61 3.05 -26.51
C GLU A 181 -11.93 4.10 -27.57
N TYR A 182 -12.78 3.74 -28.53
CA TYR A 182 -13.38 4.67 -29.46
C TYR A 182 -14.43 5.53 -28.75
N VAL A 183 -14.34 6.83 -29.00
CA VAL A 183 -15.24 7.86 -28.51
C VAL A 183 -15.85 8.59 -29.70
N ASP A 184 -17.15 8.43 -29.86
CA ASP A 184 -17.98 9.22 -30.77
C ASP A 184 -18.13 10.62 -30.17
N ALA A 185 -17.28 11.55 -30.62
CA ALA A 185 -17.18 12.88 -30.02
C ALA A 185 -18.22 13.85 -30.61
N ASN A 186 -18.59 13.65 -31.88
CA ASN A 186 -19.57 14.46 -32.58
C ASN A 186 -21.02 13.92 -32.42
N ARG A 187 -21.19 12.73 -31.82
CA ARG A 187 -22.45 12.04 -31.51
C ARG A 187 -23.29 11.71 -32.74
N ASN A 188 -22.65 11.43 -33.87
CA ASN A 188 -23.35 11.09 -35.12
C ASN A 188 -23.58 9.57 -35.28
N GLY A 189 -23.01 8.74 -34.39
CA GLY A 189 -23.12 7.28 -34.43
C GLY A 189 -22.33 6.60 -35.55
N GLN A 190 -21.54 7.35 -36.32
CA GLN A 190 -20.69 6.87 -37.41
C GLN A 190 -19.23 6.98 -36.98
N ILE A 191 -18.38 6.08 -37.48
CA ILE A 191 -16.94 6.19 -37.24
C ILE A 191 -16.37 7.09 -38.33
N ASP A 192 -16.20 8.37 -38.03
CA ASP A 192 -15.76 9.35 -39.02
C ASP A 192 -14.78 10.40 -38.45
N MET A 193 -14.54 11.46 -39.22
CA MET A 193 -13.68 12.55 -38.80
C MET A 193 -14.37 13.37 -37.71
N GLY A 194 -13.60 13.82 -36.72
CA GLY A 194 -14.13 14.50 -35.54
C GLY A 194 -14.22 13.59 -34.32
N ASP A 195 -14.12 12.28 -34.50
CA ASP A 195 -14.04 11.30 -33.40
C ASP A 195 -12.61 11.08 -32.91
N GLU A 196 -12.50 10.35 -31.80
CA GLU A 196 -11.21 10.03 -31.21
C GLU A 196 -11.14 8.59 -30.68
N VAL A 197 -9.91 8.07 -30.58
CA VAL A 197 -9.61 6.87 -29.80
C VAL A 197 -8.77 7.27 -28.60
N GLU A 198 -9.26 6.96 -27.41
CA GLU A 198 -8.55 7.14 -26.16
C GLU A 198 -7.75 5.87 -25.83
N ILE A 199 -6.43 6.04 -25.67
CA ILE A 199 -5.52 4.98 -25.26
C ILE A 199 -5.17 5.19 -23.79
N SER A 200 -5.46 4.20 -22.95
CA SER A 200 -5.16 4.22 -21.51
C SER A 200 -3.98 3.33 -21.17
N PHE A 201 -3.16 3.75 -20.21
CA PHE A 201 -1.97 3.03 -19.75
C PHE A 201 -2.16 2.39 -18.37
N SER A 202 -1.30 1.43 -18.02
CA SER A 202 -1.32 0.75 -16.72
C SER A 202 -0.98 1.70 -15.56
N ARG A 203 -0.14 2.70 -15.82
CA ARG A 203 0.31 3.73 -14.86
C ARG A 203 0.35 5.12 -15.53
N PRO A 204 0.43 6.22 -14.75
CA PRO A 204 0.71 7.53 -15.31
C PRO A 204 2.03 7.55 -16.09
N ALA A 205 2.04 8.33 -17.16
CA ALA A 205 3.13 8.40 -18.10
C ALA A 205 3.52 9.86 -18.35
N ARG A 206 4.80 10.06 -18.66
CA ARG A 206 5.31 11.25 -19.33
C ARG A 206 5.24 11.01 -20.82
N MET A 207 4.67 11.97 -21.53
CA MET A 207 4.43 11.89 -22.97
C MET A 207 5.06 13.10 -23.64
N GLU A 208 6.13 12.88 -24.40
CA GLU A 208 6.90 13.92 -25.07
C GLU A 208 7.15 13.51 -26.53
N GLY A 209 6.74 14.35 -27.48
CA GLY A 209 6.96 14.09 -28.90
C GLY A 209 6.22 12.87 -29.46
N VAL A 210 5.11 12.46 -28.84
CA VAL A 210 4.33 11.27 -29.27
C VAL A 210 3.81 11.45 -30.69
N SER A 211 4.05 10.43 -31.52
CA SER A 211 3.68 10.41 -32.94
C SER A 211 2.65 9.32 -33.22
N LEU A 212 1.88 9.48 -34.30
CA LEU A 212 0.95 8.43 -34.73
C LEU A 212 1.69 7.14 -35.10
N PHE A 213 2.94 7.24 -35.57
CA PHE A 213 3.76 6.09 -35.95
C PHE A 213 4.18 5.20 -34.77
N ASP A 214 4.03 5.70 -33.53
CA ASP A 214 4.28 4.90 -32.32
C ASP A 214 3.19 3.82 -32.12
N PHE A 215 2.04 3.97 -32.80
CA PHE A 215 0.88 3.09 -32.70
C PHE A 215 0.53 2.50 -34.08
N ARG A 216 0.70 1.18 -34.21
CA ARG A 216 0.28 0.44 -35.40
C ARG A 216 -1.11 -0.14 -35.19
N THR A 217 -1.93 -0.12 -36.24
CA THR A 217 -3.21 -0.84 -36.25
C THR A 217 -3.08 -2.15 -37.00
N VAL A 218 -3.82 -3.15 -36.56
CA VAL A 218 -3.91 -4.47 -37.19
C VAL A 218 -5.38 -4.79 -37.43
N ASN A 219 -5.68 -5.35 -38.61
CA ASN A 219 -7.05 -5.71 -39.04
C ASN A 219 -8.05 -4.53 -39.01
N PRO A 220 -7.90 -3.53 -39.90
CA PRO A 220 -6.90 -3.40 -40.96
C PRO A 220 -5.64 -2.64 -40.53
N GLU A 221 -4.56 -2.76 -41.29
CA GLU A 221 -3.38 -1.93 -41.09
C GLU A 221 -3.60 -0.48 -41.51
N ASN A 222 -2.94 0.45 -40.81
CA ASN A 222 -3.05 1.90 -41.06
C ASN A 222 -4.52 2.37 -41.08
N ALA A 223 -5.29 1.89 -40.10
CA ALA A 223 -6.71 2.20 -39.94
C ALA A 223 -6.96 3.64 -39.45
N PHE A 224 -5.95 4.34 -38.92
CA PHE A 224 -6.10 5.69 -38.38
C PHE A 224 -6.15 6.82 -39.43
N GLY A 225 -5.88 6.54 -40.71
CA GLY A 225 -5.94 7.58 -41.75
C GLY A 225 -4.99 8.75 -41.45
N SER A 226 -5.52 9.97 -41.46
CA SER A 226 -4.77 11.21 -41.17
C SER A 226 -4.90 11.68 -39.71
N ALA A 227 -5.07 10.74 -38.78
CA ALA A 227 -5.22 11.05 -37.37
C ALA A 227 -4.03 11.84 -36.79
N LYS A 228 -4.29 12.58 -35.72
CA LYS A 228 -3.29 13.29 -34.93
C LYS A 228 -3.32 12.81 -33.51
N VAL A 229 -2.14 12.63 -32.92
CA VAL A 229 -2.02 12.31 -31.50
C VAL A 229 -2.14 13.60 -30.70
N VAL A 230 -3.00 13.58 -29.69
CA VAL A 230 -3.18 14.61 -28.68
C VAL A 230 -2.83 13.98 -27.34
N ALA A 231 -1.60 14.22 -26.90
CA ALA A 231 -1.09 13.71 -25.64
C ALA A 231 -0.84 14.87 -24.66
N PRO A 232 -1.32 14.80 -23.41
CA PRO A 232 -0.93 15.73 -22.37
C PRO A 232 0.53 15.48 -21.96
N ALA A 233 1.24 16.47 -21.42
CA ALA A 233 2.65 16.27 -20.98
C ALA A 233 2.80 15.16 -19.91
N LYS A 234 1.78 15.03 -19.05
CA LYS A 234 1.67 14.01 -18.01
C LYS A 234 0.23 13.52 -17.94
N GLY A 235 0.03 12.21 -17.86
CA GLY A 235 -1.30 11.64 -17.73
C GLY A 235 -1.33 10.12 -17.85
N ARG A 236 -2.50 9.52 -17.68
CA ARG A 236 -2.71 8.07 -17.81
C ARG A 236 -3.29 7.66 -19.16
N SER A 237 -3.64 8.62 -20.00
CA SER A 237 -4.18 8.38 -21.33
C SER A 237 -3.70 9.44 -22.32
N LEU A 238 -3.77 9.07 -23.59
CA LEU A 238 -3.66 9.98 -24.72
C LEU A 238 -4.82 9.75 -25.68
N LYS A 239 -5.00 10.68 -26.61
CA LYS A 239 -6.08 10.64 -27.58
C LYS A 239 -5.51 10.64 -28.99
N ILE A 240 -6.11 9.84 -29.87
CA ILE A 240 -5.86 9.84 -31.31
C ILE A 240 -7.10 10.43 -31.98
N PHE A 241 -7.00 11.68 -32.42
CA PHE A 241 -8.10 12.41 -33.04
C PHE A 241 -8.12 12.19 -34.56
N PHE A 242 -9.29 11.84 -35.12
CA PHE A 242 -9.45 11.62 -36.55
C PHE A 242 -9.72 12.93 -37.28
N GLY A 243 -8.72 13.39 -38.04
CA GLY A 243 -8.78 14.61 -38.82
C GLY A 243 -8.67 14.39 -40.34
N PRO A 244 -8.95 15.43 -41.13
CA PRO A 244 -8.77 15.39 -42.59
C PRO A 244 -7.29 15.24 -42.99
N PRO A 245 -6.98 14.77 -44.22
CA PRO A 245 -7.93 14.45 -45.31
C PRO A 245 -8.38 12.98 -45.39
N LEU A 246 -7.74 12.02 -44.71
CA LEU A 246 -8.10 10.60 -44.83
C LEU A 246 -8.94 10.13 -43.63
N PRO A 247 -10.14 9.57 -43.86
CA PRO A 247 -11.00 9.08 -42.78
C PRO A 247 -10.43 7.82 -42.12
N PRO A 248 -10.86 7.52 -40.88
CA PRO A 248 -10.51 6.25 -40.22
C PRO A 248 -11.17 5.06 -40.94
N ARG A 249 -10.52 3.90 -40.86
CA ARG A 249 -11.00 2.61 -41.40
C ARG A 249 -11.12 1.54 -40.31
N ILE A 250 -11.32 1.99 -39.07
CA ILE A 250 -11.38 1.15 -37.88
C ILE A 250 -12.68 0.35 -37.87
N LYS A 251 -12.59 -0.90 -37.42
CA LYS A 251 -13.72 -1.74 -37.07
C LYS A 251 -13.69 -2.03 -35.58
N ILE A 252 -14.69 -1.51 -34.85
CA ILE A 252 -14.79 -1.70 -33.41
C ILE A 252 -14.92 -3.20 -33.09
N GLY A 253 -14.14 -3.69 -32.14
CA GLY A 253 -14.11 -5.10 -31.74
C GLY A 253 -13.22 -6.01 -32.60
N GLU A 254 -12.73 -5.52 -33.74
CA GLU A 254 -11.84 -6.28 -34.64
C GLU A 254 -10.45 -5.64 -34.75
N THR A 255 -10.41 -4.31 -34.95
CA THR A 255 -9.16 -3.58 -35.12
C THR A 255 -8.40 -3.56 -33.81
N LYS A 256 -7.13 -3.96 -33.87
CA LYS A 256 -6.22 -3.96 -32.74
C LYS A 256 -5.17 -2.87 -32.87
N ILE A 257 -4.67 -2.41 -31.74
CA ILE A 257 -3.55 -1.49 -31.62
C ILE A 257 -2.35 -2.26 -31.08
N GLN A 258 -1.21 -2.05 -31.72
CA GLN A 258 0.10 -2.50 -31.31
C GLN A 258 0.99 -1.28 -31.08
N VAL A 259 1.77 -1.32 -30.01
CA VAL A 259 2.80 -0.30 -29.75
C VAL A 259 4.07 -0.74 -30.47
N PHE A 260 4.78 0.21 -31.10
CA PHE A 260 6.07 -0.12 -31.69
C PHE A 260 7.06 -0.56 -30.60
N TYR A 261 8.02 -1.41 -30.95
CA TYR A 261 9.03 -1.81 -29.97
C TYR A 261 9.89 -0.60 -29.59
N ASP A 262 10.09 -0.39 -28.29
CA ASP A 262 11.01 0.61 -27.75
C ASP A 262 10.64 2.09 -28.03
N ILE A 263 9.36 2.45 -27.86
CA ILE A 263 8.97 3.85 -27.96
C ILE A 263 9.52 4.66 -26.78
N GLN A 264 10.26 5.73 -27.08
CA GLN A 264 10.83 6.63 -26.08
C GLN A 264 9.95 7.88 -25.85
N SER A 265 8.91 8.04 -26.66
CA SER A 265 7.96 9.17 -26.56
C SER A 265 6.97 9.03 -25.40
N VAL A 266 6.75 7.81 -24.91
CA VAL A 266 5.87 7.50 -23.78
C VAL A 266 6.62 6.64 -22.78
N VAL A 267 6.92 7.21 -21.62
CA VAL A 267 7.69 6.56 -20.54
C VAL A 267 6.97 6.72 -19.20
N ASP A 268 7.19 5.80 -18.28
CA ASP A 268 6.70 5.94 -16.91
C ASP A 268 7.59 6.89 -16.06
N PHE A 269 7.29 6.99 -14.76
CA PHE A 269 8.04 7.82 -13.81
C PHE A 269 9.10 7.06 -13.01
N SER A 270 9.42 5.82 -13.39
CA SER A 270 10.41 5.02 -12.66
C SER A 270 11.84 5.52 -12.89
N SER A 271 12.77 5.06 -12.06
CA SER A 271 14.20 5.40 -12.16
C SER A 271 15.00 4.10 -12.34
N PRO A 272 15.51 3.80 -13.55
CA PRO A 272 15.39 4.56 -14.79
C PRO A 272 13.99 4.46 -15.42
N PRO A 273 13.54 5.45 -16.22
CA PRO A 273 12.22 5.42 -16.85
C PRO A 273 12.04 4.21 -17.76
N MET A 274 10.90 3.55 -17.65
CA MET A 274 10.55 2.40 -18.48
C MET A 274 9.71 2.87 -19.69
N PRO A 275 10.11 2.52 -20.93
CA PRO A 275 9.31 2.79 -22.12
C PRO A 275 8.07 1.92 -22.18
N LEU A 276 7.04 2.39 -22.88
CA LEU A 276 5.79 1.65 -23.05
C LEU A 276 6.05 0.32 -23.77
N LYS A 277 5.76 -0.80 -23.10
CA LYS A 277 5.92 -2.13 -23.67
C LYS A 277 4.71 -2.53 -24.50
N SER A 278 4.98 -3.26 -25.59
CA SER A 278 3.96 -4.00 -26.34
C SER A 278 3.83 -5.41 -25.76
N LEU A 279 3.03 -5.57 -24.71
CA LEU A 279 2.76 -6.88 -24.10
C LEU A 279 1.76 -7.70 -24.93
N GLU A 280 0.67 -7.09 -25.38
CA GLU A 280 -0.39 -7.74 -26.15
C GLU A 280 -1.09 -6.75 -27.10
N ASP A 281 -1.70 -7.27 -28.15
CA ASP A 281 -2.53 -6.48 -29.07
C ASP A 281 -3.82 -6.03 -28.37
N VAL A 282 -4.05 -4.73 -28.27
CA VAL A 282 -5.23 -4.19 -27.61
C VAL A 282 -6.33 -3.94 -28.63
N VAL A 283 -7.47 -4.64 -28.51
CA VAL A 283 -8.63 -4.44 -29.39
C VAL A 283 -9.29 -3.09 -29.09
N ILE A 284 -9.60 -2.32 -30.13
CA ILE A 284 -10.35 -1.07 -30.00
C ILE A 284 -11.82 -1.41 -29.69
N GLN A 285 -12.29 -0.97 -28.52
CA GLN A 285 -13.67 -1.17 -28.09
C GLN A 285 -14.43 0.16 -28.07
N ARG A 286 -15.76 0.12 -28.08
CA ARG A 286 -16.55 1.32 -27.83
C ARG A 286 -16.43 1.68 -26.35
N LYS A 287 -16.17 2.95 -26.04
CA LYS A 287 -16.18 3.44 -24.67
C LYS A 287 -17.54 3.16 -24.04
N ARG A 288 -17.54 2.50 -22.87
CA ARG A 288 -18.79 2.28 -22.12
C ARG A 288 -19.20 3.63 -21.51
N MET A 289 -20.40 4.08 -21.86
CA MET A 289 -21.04 5.24 -21.24
C MET A 289 -21.45 4.93 -19.81
#